data_AF-A0A816LTU1-F1
#
_entry.id   AF-A0A816LTU1-F1
#
_cell.length_a   1.000
_cell.length_b   1.000
_cell.length_c   1.000
_cell.angle_alpha   90.00
_cell.angle_beta   90.00
_cell.angle_gamma   90.00
#
_symmetry.space_group_name_H-M   'P 1'
#
loop_
_entity.id
_entity.type
_entity.pdbx_description
1 polymer ?
#
loop_
_entity_poly.entity_id
_entity_poly.type
_entity_poly.pdbx_seq_one_letter_code
_entity_poly.pdbx_strand_id
1 'polypeptide(L)'
;MSCSYGLNDFDVVTFRCLKSDSERCISAKNWILSMSEPIDEENGVSFWQWIEENDELSTKNQNNLMNTFFLFFHNQPNQAVATGTIASDDQDMGKILSLEQVVWIGGINIHRDFRGHGIGGILFAYIDNYIQQMIKTGITVCLFTQNAKAKHIYKRFAFKSKGFIKNGSLVENDPTVRESILIFDAAVKEVLRHAPVISAITRNVLYDDAIGKPSELDREFSNLKSKVPVARFHSLCLSWMFSSTFKTLFIQSFLGEDYDYHPYAFLPFSGGHRICTGRELAFLN
;
A
#
# COMPACT_ATOMS: atom_id res chain seq x y z
N MET A 1 -1.05 19.14 10.78
CA MET A 1 0.36 19.35 10.40
C MET A 1 0.96 17.99 10.12
N SER A 2 1.39 17.71 8.89
CA SER A 2 2.09 16.45 8.60
C SER A 2 3.59 16.65 8.90
N CYS A 3 4.08 16.11 10.01
CA CYS A 3 5.53 15.98 10.20
C CYS A 3 6.05 14.94 9.19
N SER A 4 6.92 15.37 8.28
CA SER A 4 7.65 14.48 7.39
C SER A 4 9.01 14.18 8.01
N TYR A 5 9.30 12.91 8.30
CA TYR A 5 10.64 12.48 8.71
C TYR A 5 11.60 12.44 7.52
N GLY A 6 12.89 12.64 7.77
CA GLY A 6 14.02 12.42 6.87
C GLY A 6 15.02 11.42 7.45
N LEU A 7 15.97 10.96 6.63
CA LEU A 7 16.97 9.98 7.07
C LEU A 7 17.80 10.47 8.26
N ASN A 8 18.06 11.77 8.35
CA ASN A 8 18.82 12.39 9.43
C ASN A 8 18.10 12.38 10.78
N ASP A 9 16.80 12.05 10.80
CA ASP A 9 16.02 11.93 12.04
C ASP A 9 16.23 10.56 12.72
N PHE A 10 16.95 9.65 12.04
CA PHE A 10 17.17 8.29 12.50
C PHE A 10 18.65 7.97 12.64
N ASP A 11 18.97 7.27 13.73
CA ASP A 11 20.21 6.53 13.88
C ASP A 11 19.98 5.09 13.44
N VAL A 12 20.67 4.67 12.38
CA VAL A 12 20.52 3.35 11.78
C VAL A 12 21.69 2.48 12.21
N VAL A 13 21.38 1.41 12.94
CA VAL A 13 22.38 0.47 13.45
C VAL A 13 22.03 -0.94 13.03
N THR A 14 23.04 -1.76 12.77
CA THR A 14 22.81 -3.21 12.66
C THR A 14 22.67 -3.82 14.05
N PHE A 15 21.87 -4.87 14.19
CA PHE A 15 21.66 -5.54 15.47
C PHE A 15 22.98 -5.93 16.15
N ARG A 16 23.98 -6.42 15.38
CA ARG A 16 25.32 -6.73 15.89
C ARG A 16 26.05 -5.57 16.58
N CYS A 17 25.78 -4.33 16.17
CA CYS A 17 26.42 -3.15 16.75
C CYS A 17 25.86 -2.79 18.13
N LEU A 18 24.74 -3.38 18.54
CA LEU A 18 24.17 -3.16 19.85
C LEU A 18 24.84 -4.06 20.88
N LYS A 19 25.26 -3.47 22.00
CA LYS A 19 25.66 -4.24 23.18
C LYS A 19 24.39 -4.88 23.76
N SER A 20 24.46 -6.16 24.13
CA SER A 20 23.32 -6.93 24.67
C SER A 20 22.56 -6.19 25.77
N ASP A 21 23.30 -5.50 26.65
CA ASP A 21 22.76 -4.82 27.83
C ASP A 21 22.53 -3.32 27.61
N SER A 22 22.65 -2.83 26.36
CA SER A 22 22.38 -1.43 26.06
C SER A 22 20.88 -1.13 26.10
N GLU A 23 20.52 0.08 26.54
CA GLU A 23 19.14 0.57 26.56
C GLU A 23 18.48 0.44 25.17
N ARG A 24 19.24 0.68 24.10
CA ARG A 24 18.78 0.49 22.71
C ARG A 24 18.44 -0.95 22.37
N CYS A 25 19.27 -1.91 22.80
CA CYS A 25 19.01 -3.34 22.60
C CYS A 25 17.73 -3.76 23.33
N ILE A 26 17.60 -3.33 24.59
CA ILE A 26 16.42 -3.60 25.42
C ILE A 26 15.16 -2.98 24.80
N SER A 27 15.24 -1.72 24.35
CA SER A 27 14.14 -1.02 23.67
C SER A 27 13.70 -1.74 22.39
N ALA A 28 14.66 -2.13 21.54
CA ALA A 28 14.37 -2.88 20.32
C ALA A 28 13.75 -4.25 20.61
N LYS A 29 14.30 -5.00 21.56
CA LYS A 29 13.78 -6.31 21.98
C LYS A 29 12.34 -6.19 22.49
N ASN A 30 12.08 -5.24 23.40
CA ASN A 30 10.74 -5.02 23.95
C ASN A 30 9.73 -4.65 22.86
N TRP A 31 10.13 -3.79 21.92
CA TRP A 31 9.25 -3.42 20.81
C TRP A 31 8.99 -4.60 19.87
N ILE A 32 10.01 -5.34 19.46
CA ILE A 32 9.81 -6.51 18.57
C ILE A 32 8.93 -7.57 19.26
N LEU A 33 9.16 -7.83 20.54
CA LEU A 33 8.31 -8.75 21.32
C LEU A 33 6.86 -8.24 21.47
N SER A 34 6.62 -6.93 21.37
CA SER A 34 5.26 -6.37 21.39
C SER A 34 4.50 -6.54 20.07
N MET A 35 5.18 -6.92 18.98
CA MET A 35 4.53 -7.12 17.66
C MET A 35 3.64 -8.38 17.62
N SER A 36 3.79 -9.31 18.57
CA SER A 36 3.06 -10.58 18.59
C SER A 36 1.73 -10.54 19.36
N GLU A 37 1.22 -9.36 19.74
CA GLU A 37 -0.09 -9.28 20.39
C GLU A 37 -1.24 -9.53 19.38
N PRO A 38 -2.39 -10.09 19.83
CA PRO A 38 -3.61 -10.24 19.02
C PRO A 38 -4.11 -8.96 18.35
N ILE A 39 -3.56 -7.81 18.73
CA ILE A 39 -3.94 -6.46 18.29
C ILE A 39 -3.55 -6.19 16.83
N ASP A 40 -2.50 -6.81 16.30
CA ASP A 40 -2.09 -6.66 14.90
C ASP A 40 -2.60 -7.81 14.00
N GLU A 41 -3.36 -8.78 14.54
CA GLU A 41 -3.87 -9.99 13.83
C GLU A 41 -2.78 -10.87 13.16
N GLU A 42 -1.50 -10.64 13.46
CA GLU A 42 -0.39 -11.40 12.90
C GLU A 42 -0.17 -12.70 13.68
N ASN A 43 -0.84 -13.78 13.27
CA ASN A 43 -0.66 -15.15 13.81
C ASN A 43 0.66 -15.79 13.31
N GLY A 44 1.80 -15.17 13.61
CA GLY A 44 3.14 -15.66 13.25
C GLY A 44 3.98 -16.08 14.45
N VAL A 45 5.04 -16.86 14.22
CA VAL A 45 6.11 -17.09 15.21
C VAL A 45 6.66 -15.72 15.64
N SER A 46 6.88 -15.50 16.93
CA SER A 46 7.47 -14.25 17.43
C SER A 46 8.75 -13.97 16.63
N PHE A 47 8.78 -12.86 15.90
CA PHE A 47 9.93 -12.49 15.05
C PHE A 47 11.23 -12.49 15.86
N TRP A 48 11.14 -12.16 17.15
CA TRP A 48 12.26 -12.27 18.07
C TRP A 48 12.71 -13.71 18.33
N GLN A 49 11.76 -14.62 18.55
CA GLN A 49 12.07 -16.04 18.71
C GLN A 49 12.75 -16.58 17.45
N TRP A 50 12.31 -16.15 16.25
CA TRP A 50 12.99 -16.50 15.00
C TRP A 50 14.43 -15.99 14.95
N ILE A 51 14.69 -14.74 15.38
CA ILE A 51 16.06 -14.20 15.48
C ILE A 51 16.91 -15.05 16.43
N GLU A 52 16.39 -15.39 17.62
CA GLU A 52 17.11 -16.22 18.61
C GLU A 52 17.38 -17.64 18.10
N GLU A 53 16.41 -18.27 17.44
CA GLU A 53 16.54 -19.62 16.85
C GLU A 53 17.53 -19.66 15.68
N ASN A 54 17.74 -18.52 14.99
CA ASN A 54 18.68 -18.41 13.87
C ASN A 54 20.02 -17.75 14.24
N ASP A 55 20.20 -17.33 15.50
CA ASP A 55 21.46 -16.77 16.00
C ASP A 55 22.57 -17.82 16.14
N GLU A 56 22.27 -19.12 16.12
CA GLU A 56 23.31 -20.16 16.12
C GLU A 56 24.03 -20.31 14.77
N LEU A 57 23.46 -19.80 13.67
CA LEU A 57 24.13 -19.74 12.35
C LEU A 57 25.28 -18.71 12.30
N SER A 58 25.58 -18.04 13.42
CA SER A 58 26.15 -16.69 13.47
C SER A 58 27.59 -16.60 14.00
N THR A 59 28.13 -17.61 14.69
CA THR A 59 29.45 -17.48 15.36
C THR A 59 30.66 -17.68 14.44
N LYS A 60 30.50 -18.21 13.22
CA LYS A 60 31.63 -18.51 12.32
C LYS A 60 31.53 -17.93 10.90
N ASN A 61 30.43 -17.29 10.52
CA ASN A 61 30.19 -16.90 9.13
C ASN A 61 30.00 -15.38 8.98
N GLN A 62 30.68 -14.76 8.01
CA GLN A 62 30.56 -13.32 7.73
C GLN A 62 29.13 -12.91 7.30
N ASN A 63 28.32 -13.89 6.88
CA ASN A 63 26.91 -13.73 6.49
C ASN A 63 25.94 -13.85 7.67
N ASN A 64 26.35 -13.41 8.85
CA ASN A 64 25.54 -13.43 10.07
C ASN A 64 24.30 -12.50 9.91
N LEU A 65 23.11 -13.02 10.18
CA LEU A 65 21.83 -12.30 10.18
C LEU A 65 21.89 -10.98 10.97
N MET A 66 22.67 -10.94 12.06
CA MET A 66 22.86 -9.76 12.89
C MET A 66 23.62 -8.62 12.17
N ASN A 67 24.36 -8.93 11.10
CA ASN A 67 24.99 -7.92 10.23
C ASN A 67 23.99 -7.31 9.25
N THR A 68 22.91 -8.03 8.94
CA THR A 68 21.95 -7.66 7.93
C THR A 68 20.59 -7.28 8.50
N PHE A 69 20.45 -7.30 9.83
CA PHE A 69 19.30 -6.81 10.56
C PHE A 69 19.51 -5.35 10.95
N PHE A 70 18.76 -4.45 10.34
CA PHE A 70 18.82 -3.00 10.58
C PHE A 70 17.74 -2.57 11.56
N LEU A 71 18.13 -1.72 12.50
CA LEU A 71 17.28 -1.05 13.47
C LEU A 71 17.37 0.46 13.26
N PHE A 72 16.22 1.10 13.16
CA PHE A 72 16.11 2.55 13.04
C PHE A 72 15.66 3.08 14.38
N PHE A 73 16.51 3.87 15.03
CA PHE A 73 16.18 4.59 16.24
C PHE A 73 15.86 6.02 15.88
N HIS A 74 14.71 6.53 16.31
CA HIS A 74 14.46 7.97 16.20
C HIS A 74 15.43 8.71 17.13
N ASN A 75 15.95 9.87 16.72
CA ASN A 75 16.96 10.57 17.53
C ASN A 75 16.42 11.01 18.90
N GLN A 76 15.12 11.35 18.99
CA GLN A 76 14.46 11.80 20.22
C GLN A 76 12.95 11.49 20.22
N PRO A 77 12.44 10.53 21.01
CA PRO A 77 13.16 9.67 21.95
C PRO A 77 13.98 8.63 21.20
N ASN A 78 15.09 8.19 21.80
CA ASN A 78 16.03 7.16 21.31
C ASN A 78 15.39 5.76 21.25
N GLN A 79 14.25 5.66 20.56
CA GLN A 79 13.34 4.53 20.52
C GLN A 79 13.45 3.86 19.16
N ALA A 80 13.42 2.53 19.14
CA ALA A 80 13.33 1.76 17.91
C ALA A 80 11.97 2.03 17.24
N VAL A 81 12.00 2.52 16.00
CA VAL A 81 10.79 2.88 15.23
C VAL A 81 10.58 2.02 14.00
N ALA A 82 11.64 1.40 13.48
CA ALA A 82 11.54 0.52 12.34
C ALA A 82 12.64 -0.56 12.38
N THR A 83 12.33 -1.73 11.82
CA THR A 83 13.31 -2.77 11.51
C THR A 83 13.25 -3.09 10.02
N GLY A 84 14.35 -3.59 9.49
CA GLY A 84 14.39 -4.20 8.17
C GLY A 84 15.54 -5.19 8.11
N THR A 85 15.39 -6.27 7.37
CA THR A 85 16.43 -7.29 7.28
C THR A 85 16.83 -7.52 5.85
N ILE A 86 18.10 -7.88 5.64
CA ILE A 86 18.57 -8.48 4.40
C ILE A 86 18.83 -9.96 4.71
N ALA A 87 17.80 -10.79 4.59
CA ALA A 87 17.87 -12.20 4.93
C ALA A 87 17.58 -13.02 3.68
N SER A 88 18.29 -14.13 3.52
CA SER A 88 18.12 -14.98 2.36
C SER A 88 16.97 -15.96 2.45
N ASP A 89 16.27 -16.06 3.59
CA ASP A 89 15.00 -16.79 3.85
C ASP A 89 14.19 -16.13 4.98
N ASP A 90 12.86 -16.07 4.86
CA ASP A 90 11.87 -15.71 5.90
C ASP A 90 10.73 -16.75 5.94
N GLN A 91 11.05 -18.02 6.23
CA GLN A 91 10.13 -19.18 6.46
C GLN A 91 9.42 -19.76 5.21
N ASP A 92 10.15 -20.23 4.19
CA ASP A 92 9.66 -20.38 2.78
C ASP A 92 9.60 -19.03 2.03
N MET A 93 10.35 -18.06 2.53
CA MET A 93 10.77 -16.87 1.80
C MET A 93 12.29 -16.83 1.63
N GLY A 94 12.91 -18.00 1.35
CA GLY A 94 14.28 -18.17 0.85
C GLY A 94 15.13 -19.34 1.42
N LYS A 95 16.48 -19.34 1.34
CA LYS A 95 17.41 -20.43 1.77
C LYS A 95 18.85 -19.92 1.95
N ILE A 96 19.72 -20.70 2.60
CA ILE A 96 21.15 -20.44 2.90
C ILE A 96 21.94 -19.95 1.67
N LEU A 97 22.69 -18.88 1.86
CA LEU A 97 23.60 -18.30 0.87
C LEU A 97 24.97 -18.99 0.83
N SER A 98 25.41 -19.31 -0.39
CA SER A 98 26.74 -18.95 -0.85
C SER A 98 26.55 -18.06 -2.07
N LEU A 99 26.86 -16.78 -1.92
CA LEU A 99 26.43 -15.73 -2.84
C LEU A 99 27.12 -15.81 -4.20
N GLU A 100 26.34 -16.20 -5.21
CA GLU A 100 26.35 -15.63 -6.56
C GLU A 100 24.89 -15.40 -7.03
N GLN A 101 24.37 -14.19 -6.76
CA GLN A 101 23.33 -13.47 -7.54
C GLN A 101 21.81 -13.56 -7.22
N VAL A 102 21.34 -13.48 -5.96
CA VAL A 102 20.06 -12.79 -5.59
C VAL A 102 20.13 -12.28 -4.13
N VAL A 103 19.76 -11.02 -3.88
CA VAL A 103 19.67 -10.42 -2.53
C VAL A 103 18.20 -10.16 -2.17
N TRP A 104 17.85 -10.45 -0.92
CA TRP A 104 16.48 -10.45 -0.41
C TRP A 104 16.33 -9.41 0.71
N ILE A 105 15.33 -8.53 0.61
CA ILE A 105 14.93 -7.62 1.70
C ILE A 105 13.73 -8.26 2.41
N GLY A 106 13.93 -8.71 3.65
CA GLY A 106 12.92 -9.32 4.52
C GLY A 106 12.50 -8.41 5.68
N GLY A 107 11.44 -8.80 6.38
CA GLY A 107 11.06 -8.27 7.70
C GLY A 107 11.07 -6.74 7.86
N ILE A 108 10.46 -5.98 6.94
CA ILE A 108 10.26 -4.53 7.13
C ILE A 108 9.11 -4.29 8.10
N ASN A 109 9.43 -3.80 9.29
CA ASN A 109 8.45 -3.47 10.31
C ASN A 109 8.54 -1.99 10.69
N ILE A 110 7.39 -1.34 10.88
CA ILE A 110 7.30 0.04 11.35
C ILE A 110 6.43 0.07 12.59
N HIS A 111 6.95 0.68 13.64
CA HIS A 111 6.26 0.88 14.90
C HIS A 111 4.91 1.57 14.65
N ARG A 112 3.84 1.06 15.26
CA ARG A 112 2.46 1.47 14.97
C ARG A 112 2.25 2.99 15.03
N ASP A 113 2.78 3.63 16.05
CA ASP A 113 2.68 5.08 16.28
C ASP A 113 3.38 5.91 15.19
N PHE A 114 4.27 5.30 14.43
CA PHE A 114 5.05 5.93 13.37
C PHE A 114 4.60 5.51 11.96
N ARG A 115 3.64 4.58 11.83
CA ARG A 115 3.05 4.22 10.53
C ARG A 115 2.40 5.46 9.89
N GLY A 116 2.44 5.55 8.56
CA GLY A 116 1.86 6.69 7.82
C GLY A 116 2.74 7.94 7.72
N HIS A 117 3.88 7.99 8.41
CA HIS A 117 4.79 9.15 8.42
C HIS A 117 5.94 9.05 7.39
N GLY A 118 5.85 8.12 6.44
CA GLY A 118 6.84 7.96 5.37
C GLY A 118 8.11 7.16 5.75
N ILE A 119 8.25 6.73 7.01
CA ILE A 119 9.44 6.00 7.50
C ILE A 119 9.76 4.75 6.68
N GLY A 120 8.76 4.00 6.22
CA GLY A 120 8.97 2.82 5.39
C GLY A 120 9.73 3.11 4.10
N GLY A 121 9.49 4.27 3.48
CA GLY A 121 10.23 4.68 2.29
C GLY A 121 11.69 5.04 2.59
N ILE A 122 11.95 5.62 3.77
CA ILE A 122 13.30 5.97 4.24
C ILE A 122 14.09 4.70 4.53
N LEU A 123 13.49 3.78 5.29
CA LEU A 123 14.06 2.47 5.60
C LEU A 123 14.41 1.71 4.31
N PHE A 124 13.47 1.65 3.37
CA PHE A 124 13.67 0.97 2.10
C PHE A 124 14.85 1.57 1.31
N ALA A 125 14.87 2.89 1.16
CA ALA A 125 15.93 3.58 0.42
C ALA A 125 17.31 3.39 1.06
N TYR A 126 17.38 3.33 2.39
CA TYR A 126 18.62 3.03 3.10
C TYR A 126 19.11 1.61 2.80
N ILE A 127 18.23 0.61 2.92
CA ILE A 127 18.57 -0.81 2.67
C ILE A 127 18.97 -1.02 1.20
N ASP A 128 18.25 -0.42 0.26
CA ASP A 128 18.61 -0.44 -1.16
C ASP A 128 20.01 0.14 -1.38
N ASN A 129 20.29 1.35 -0.89
CA ASN A 129 21.61 1.97 -1.01
C ASN A 129 22.71 1.10 -0.36
N TYR A 130 22.45 0.53 0.81
CA TYR A 130 23.37 -0.40 1.46
C TYR A 130 23.67 -1.61 0.57
N ILE A 131 22.64 -2.22 -0.04
CA ILE A 131 22.81 -3.35 -0.96
C ILE A 131 23.60 -2.91 -2.20
N GLN A 132 23.26 -1.79 -2.84
CA GLN A 132 23.97 -1.30 -4.03
C GLN A 132 25.46 -1.04 -3.76
N GLN A 133 25.81 -0.58 -2.56
CA GLN A 133 27.20 -0.36 -2.14
C GLN A 133 27.96 -1.67 -1.88
N MET A 134 27.28 -2.63 -1.24
CA MET A 134 27.89 -3.89 -0.82
C MET A 134 27.89 -4.95 -1.94
N ILE A 135 26.94 -4.89 -2.86
CA ILE A 135 26.63 -5.93 -3.83
C ILE A 135 26.29 -5.30 -5.18
N LYS A 136 27.10 -5.55 -6.22
CA LYS A 136 26.91 -5.04 -7.59
C LYS A 136 25.86 -5.83 -8.39
N THR A 137 24.75 -6.24 -7.79
CA THR A 137 23.74 -7.10 -8.43
C THR A 137 22.31 -6.62 -8.17
N GLY A 138 21.34 -7.18 -8.91
CA GLY A 138 19.93 -6.87 -8.75
C GLY A 138 19.33 -7.34 -7.42
N ILE A 139 18.31 -6.62 -6.95
CA ILE A 139 17.57 -6.89 -5.71
C ILE A 139 16.26 -7.59 -6.05
N THR A 140 15.90 -8.59 -5.25
CA THR A 140 14.58 -9.23 -5.26
C THR A 140 13.93 -9.00 -3.90
N VAL A 141 12.70 -8.51 -3.88
CA VAL A 141 11.93 -8.31 -2.64
C VAL A 141 10.75 -9.26 -2.68
N CYS A 142 10.55 -10.02 -1.61
CA CYS A 142 9.34 -10.80 -1.48
C CYS A 142 8.26 -10.03 -0.73
N LEU A 143 7.03 -10.25 -1.19
CA LEU A 143 5.91 -9.37 -0.91
C LEU A 143 4.96 -10.07 0.07
N PHE A 144 4.61 -9.39 1.15
CA PHE A 144 3.37 -9.70 1.86
C PHE A 144 2.20 -9.34 0.93
N THR A 145 1.75 -10.32 0.14
CA THR A 145 0.72 -10.15 -0.89
C THR A 145 -0.65 -9.77 -0.32
N GLN A 146 -0.83 -9.84 0.99
CA GLN A 146 -2.05 -9.45 1.69
C GLN A 146 -1.95 -8.05 2.34
N ASN A 147 -0.77 -7.40 2.36
CA ASN A 147 -0.61 -6.08 2.99
C ASN A 147 -0.69 -4.94 1.95
N ALA A 148 -1.83 -4.25 1.91
CA ALA A 148 -2.09 -3.15 0.96
C ALA A 148 -1.11 -1.97 1.06
N LYS A 149 -0.64 -1.65 2.27
CA LYS A 149 0.33 -0.55 2.51
C LYS A 149 1.71 -0.90 1.96
N ALA A 150 2.13 -2.15 2.14
CA ALA A 150 3.37 -2.66 1.58
C ALA A 150 3.34 -2.60 0.04
N LYS A 151 2.26 -3.06 -0.60
CA LYS A 151 2.04 -2.98 -2.05
C LYS A 151 2.22 -1.56 -2.61
N HIS A 152 1.77 -0.53 -1.90
CA HIS A 152 1.90 0.86 -2.33
C HIS A 152 3.37 1.33 -2.38
N ILE A 153 4.15 1.00 -1.35
CA ILE A 153 5.59 1.30 -1.30
C ILE A 153 6.30 0.63 -2.47
N TYR A 154 5.99 -0.63 -2.75
CA TYR A 154 6.65 -1.38 -3.84
C TYR A 154 6.37 -0.80 -5.23
N LYS A 155 5.12 -0.41 -5.51
CA LYS A 155 4.77 0.27 -6.78
C LYS A 155 5.54 1.59 -6.96
N ARG A 156 5.69 2.37 -5.89
CA ARG A 156 6.41 3.65 -5.91
C ARG A 156 7.88 3.49 -6.32
N PHE A 157 8.53 2.40 -5.91
CA PHE A 157 9.93 2.11 -6.23
C PHE A 157 10.10 1.26 -7.50
N ALA A 158 9.08 1.18 -8.36
CA ALA A 158 9.10 0.49 -9.65
C ALA A 158 9.47 -1.01 -9.55
N PHE A 159 9.15 -1.67 -8.42
CA PHE A 159 9.29 -3.12 -8.33
C PHE A 159 8.36 -3.79 -9.34
N LYS A 160 8.95 -4.49 -10.30
CA LYS A 160 8.21 -5.35 -11.23
C LYS A 160 7.94 -6.66 -10.51
N SER A 161 6.68 -7.08 -10.42
CA SER A 161 6.33 -8.43 -9.98
C SER A 161 6.99 -9.42 -10.95
N LYS A 162 8.14 -9.98 -10.57
CA LYS A 162 8.70 -11.14 -11.29
C LYS A 162 7.94 -12.38 -10.83
N GLY A 163 6.79 -12.61 -11.45
CA GLY A 163 6.29 -13.97 -11.56
C GLY A 163 7.30 -14.80 -12.34
N PHE A 164 7.51 -16.06 -11.93
CA PHE A 164 8.24 -17.02 -12.76
C PHE A 164 7.51 -17.18 -14.09
N ILE A 165 8.06 -16.62 -15.17
CA ILE A 165 7.61 -16.92 -16.53
C ILE A 165 8.22 -18.28 -16.90
N LYS A 166 7.41 -19.34 -16.79
CA LYS A 166 7.70 -20.61 -17.46
C LYS A 166 6.89 -20.64 -18.75
N ASN A 167 7.57 -20.39 -19.87
CA ASN A 167 7.13 -20.59 -21.26
C ASN A 167 5.95 -19.73 -21.76
N GLY A 168 6.27 -18.49 -22.15
CA GLY A 168 5.97 -17.99 -23.51
C GLY A 168 4.52 -18.01 -24.03
N SER A 169 3.50 -17.97 -23.18
CA SER A 169 2.12 -17.75 -23.60
C SER A 169 1.38 -16.95 -22.54
N LEU A 170 0.86 -15.77 -22.93
CA LEU A 170 -0.13 -15.05 -22.15
C LEU A 170 -1.39 -15.89 -22.10
N VAL A 171 -1.60 -16.58 -20.97
CA VAL A 171 -2.87 -17.22 -20.67
C VAL A 171 -3.73 -16.13 -20.03
N GLU A 172 -4.90 -15.83 -20.58
CA GLU A 172 -5.88 -14.86 -20.01
C GLU A 172 -6.27 -15.18 -18.54
N ASN A 173 -5.96 -16.38 -18.07
CA ASN A 173 -6.14 -16.81 -16.68
C ASN A 173 -4.93 -16.49 -15.77
N ASP A 174 -3.92 -15.76 -16.27
CA ASP A 174 -2.80 -15.31 -15.46
C ASP A 174 -3.30 -14.25 -14.44
N PRO A 175 -3.22 -14.53 -13.14
CA PRO A 175 -3.68 -13.60 -12.10
C PRO A 175 -2.96 -12.25 -12.18
N THR A 176 -1.76 -12.17 -12.74
CA THR A 176 -1.02 -10.91 -12.94
C THR A 176 -1.60 -10.06 -14.06
N VAL A 177 -2.11 -10.67 -15.13
CA VAL A 177 -2.84 -9.96 -16.21
C VAL A 177 -4.17 -9.45 -15.68
N ARG A 178 -4.88 -10.29 -14.92
CA ARG A 178 -6.12 -9.89 -14.24
C ARG A 178 -5.91 -8.74 -13.27
N GLU A 179 -4.86 -8.78 -12.44
CA GLU A 179 -4.52 -7.70 -11.51
C GLU A 179 -4.10 -6.42 -12.26
N SER A 180 -3.36 -6.54 -13.35
CA SER A 180 -2.97 -5.40 -14.20
C SER A 180 -4.19 -4.72 -14.82
N ILE A 181 -5.17 -5.51 -15.29
CA ILE A 181 -6.44 -5.01 -15.82
C ILE A 181 -7.25 -4.31 -14.72
N LEU A 182 -7.30 -4.87 -13.51
CA LEU A 182 -7.99 -4.24 -12.38
C LEU A 182 -7.35 -2.91 -11.98
N ILE A 183 -6.01 -2.83 -11.97
CA ILE A 183 -5.28 -1.59 -11.68
C ILE A 183 -5.52 -0.55 -12.78
N PHE A 184 -5.49 -0.97 -14.04
CA PHE A 184 -5.75 -0.09 -15.17
C PHE A 184 -7.18 0.46 -15.13
N ASP A 185 -8.18 -0.40 -14.93
CA ASP A 185 -9.58 -0.02 -14.79
C ASP A 185 -9.79 0.96 -13.62
N ALA A 186 -9.18 0.67 -12.46
CA ALA A 186 -9.20 1.58 -11.31
C ALA A 186 -8.56 2.94 -11.61
N ALA A 187 -7.46 2.97 -12.36
CA ALA A 187 -6.80 4.21 -12.76
C ALA A 187 -7.66 5.03 -13.73
N VAL A 188 -8.26 4.39 -14.73
CA VAL A 188 -9.18 5.05 -15.67
C VAL A 188 -10.39 5.63 -14.92
N LYS A 189 -10.96 4.87 -13.99
CA LYS A 189 -12.07 5.33 -13.15
C LYS A 189 -11.68 6.54 -12.30
N GLU A 190 -10.51 6.53 -11.70
CA GLU A 190 -10.02 7.64 -10.88
C GLU A 190 -9.74 8.91 -11.71
N VAL A 191 -9.21 8.76 -12.93
CA VAL A 191 -9.07 9.87 -13.87
C VAL A 191 -10.44 10.44 -14.23
N LEU A 192 -11.41 9.60 -14.58
CA LEU A 192 -12.76 10.03 -14.92
C LEU A 192 -13.52 10.65 -13.74
N ARG A 193 -13.17 10.31 -12.50
CA ARG A 193 -13.71 10.91 -11.28
C ARG A 193 -13.21 12.35 -11.11
N HIS A 194 -11.91 12.57 -11.33
CA HIS A 194 -11.28 13.89 -11.19
C HIS A 194 -11.50 14.80 -12.40
N ALA A 195 -11.54 14.22 -13.59
CA ALA A 195 -11.68 14.90 -14.88
C ALA A 195 -12.84 14.26 -15.67
N PRO A 196 -14.10 14.41 -15.21
CA PRO A 196 -15.22 13.84 -15.93
C PRO A 196 -15.38 14.52 -17.29
N VAL A 197 -15.59 13.70 -18.32
CA VAL A 197 -15.79 14.17 -19.71
C VAL A 197 -17.04 15.07 -19.83
N ILE A 198 -18.04 14.82 -18.97
CA ILE A 198 -19.27 15.60 -18.90
C ILE A 198 -19.35 16.37 -17.58
N SER A 199 -19.75 17.63 -17.65
CA SER A 199 -19.87 18.50 -16.46
C SER A 199 -21.15 18.24 -15.65
N ALA A 200 -22.22 17.78 -16.32
CA ALA A 200 -23.50 17.49 -15.68
C ALA A 200 -24.34 16.47 -16.46
N ILE A 201 -25.22 15.77 -15.76
CA ILE A 201 -26.27 14.92 -16.31
C ILE A 201 -27.60 15.64 -16.12
N THR A 202 -28.41 15.76 -17.16
CA THR A 202 -29.75 16.37 -17.09
C THR A 202 -30.84 15.33 -17.36
N ARG A 203 -31.98 15.47 -16.67
CA ARG A 203 -33.20 14.67 -16.90
C ARG A 203 -34.44 15.56 -16.80
N ASN A 204 -35.45 15.22 -17.59
CA ASN A 204 -36.79 15.75 -17.40
C ASN A 204 -37.55 14.74 -16.54
N VAL A 205 -38.13 15.21 -15.45
CA VAL A 205 -38.96 14.38 -14.58
C VAL A 205 -40.33 14.22 -15.23
N LEU A 206 -40.80 12.97 -15.37
CA LEU A 206 -42.05 12.65 -16.07
C LEU A 206 -43.28 12.67 -15.16
N TYR A 207 -43.06 12.39 -13.87
CA TYR A 207 -44.09 12.29 -12.84
C TYR A 207 -43.56 12.92 -11.57
N ASP A 208 -44.44 13.46 -10.74
CA ASP A 208 -44.04 14.00 -9.44
C ASP A 208 -43.36 12.90 -8.61
N ASP A 209 -42.16 13.22 -8.10
CA ASP A 209 -41.32 12.30 -7.34
C ASP A 209 -40.65 13.06 -6.20
N ALA A 210 -40.45 12.39 -5.07
CA ALA A 210 -39.86 12.99 -3.87
C ALA A 210 -38.35 12.72 -3.84
N ILE A 211 -37.55 13.70 -4.27
CA ILE A 211 -36.09 13.65 -4.13
C ILE A 211 -35.70 14.34 -2.80
N GLY A 212 -35.47 13.56 -1.74
CA GLY A 212 -35.01 14.06 -0.44
C GLY A 212 -35.99 13.82 0.71
N LYS A 213 -35.85 14.56 1.82
CA LYS A 213 -36.77 14.42 2.96
C LYS A 213 -38.18 14.89 2.55
N PRO A 214 -39.24 14.11 2.80
CA PRO A 214 -40.61 14.41 2.37
C PRO A 214 -41.20 15.72 2.91
N SER A 215 -40.61 16.30 3.97
CA SER A 215 -41.22 17.38 4.74
C SER A 215 -41.18 18.77 4.08
N GLU A 216 -40.67 18.92 2.85
CA GLU A 216 -40.52 20.24 2.20
C GLU A 216 -41.07 20.32 0.75
N LEU A 217 -41.76 19.29 0.25
CA LEU A 217 -42.02 19.15 -1.19
C LEU A 217 -43.51 18.95 -1.54
N ASP A 218 -44.35 19.87 -1.10
CA ASP A 218 -45.70 20.09 -1.66
C ASP A 218 -45.64 21.01 -2.91
N ARG A 219 -44.85 20.64 -3.92
CA ARG A 219 -44.84 21.36 -5.21
C ARG A 219 -45.09 20.39 -6.35
N GLU A 220 -46.02 20.73 -7.24
CA GLU A 220 -46.16 20.06 -8.54
C GLU A 220 -44.83 20.19 -9.30
N PHE A 221 -44.19 19.05 -9.60
CA PHE A 221 -42.90 18.97 -10.27
C PHE A 221 -43.01 18.74 -11.78
N SER A 222 -44.23 18.70 -12.31
CA SER A 222 -44.45 18.61 -13.75
C SER A 222 -43.66 19.71 -14.47
N ASN A 223 -42.67 19.29 -15.28
CA ASN A 223 -41.70 20.10 -16.03
C ASN A 223 -40.37 20.50 -15.34
N LEU A 224 -40.02 19.96 -14.16
CA LEU A 224 -38.71 20.23 -13.57
C LEU A 224 -37.58 19.52 -14.35
N LYS A 225 -36.55 20.28 -14.73
CA LYS A 225 -35.28 19.74 -15.23
C LYS A 225 -34.36 19.46 -14.06
N SER A 226 -34.13 18.19 -13.72
CA SER A 226 -33.11 17.83 -12.75
C SER A 226 -31.73 17.87 -13.42
N LYS A 227 -30.75 18.45 -12.72
CA LYS A 227 -29.36 18.56 -13.17
C LYS A 227 -28.45 18.03 -12.07
N VAL A 228 -27.74 16.94 -12.34
CA VAL A 228 -26.73 16.37 -11.47
C VAL A 228 -25.37 16.90 -11.93
N PRO A 229 -24.70 17.80 -11.17
CA PRO A 229 -23.38 18.29 -11.54
C PRO A 229 -22.32 17.21 -11.26
N VAL A 230 -21.91 16.48 -12.31
CA VAL A 230 -21.06 15.28 -12.21
C VAL A 230 -19.75 15.57 -11.51
N ALA A 231 -19.03 16.62 -11.91
CA ALA A 231 -17.76 16.97 -11.28
C ALA A 231 -17.91 17.29 -9.79
N ARG A 232 -18.96 18.03 -9.41
CA ARG A 232 -19.23 18.34 -8.01
C ARG A 232 -19.61 17.07 -7.24
N PHE A 233 -20.43 16.23 -7.85
CA PHE A 233 -20.90 14.99 -7.27
C PHE A 233 -19.77 13.97 -7.05
N HIS A 234 -18.85 13.81 -8.01
CA HIS A 234 -17.63 12.98 -7.88
C HIS A 234 -16.63 13.50 -6.86
N SER A 235 -16.72 14.80 -6.51
CA SER A 235 -15.88 15.44 -5.49
C SER A 235 -16.50 15.46 -4.08
N LEU A 236 -17.76 15.03 -3.92
CA LEU A 236 -18.43 15.05 -2.62
C LEU A 236 -17.80 14.01 -1.67
N CYS A 237 -17.18 14.50 -0.60
CA CYS A 237 -16.53 13.68 0.43
C CYS A 237 -17.48 12.68 1.12
N LEU A 238 -18.79 12.95 1.14
CA LEU A 238 -19.78 12.01 1.70
C LEU A 238 -19.93 10.74 0.87
N SER A 239 -19.49 10.76 -0.38
CA SER A 239 -19.57 9.61 -1.29
C SER A 239 -18.24 8.86 -1.39
N TRP A 240 -17.18 9.35 -0.77
CA TRP A 240 -15.82 8.78 -0.82
C TRP A 240 -15.18 8.88 0.57
N MET A 241 -14.99 7.75 1.25
CA MET A 241 -14.49 7.72 2.65
C MET A 241 -13.14 8.42 2.87
N PHE A 242 -12.38 8.69 1.79
CA PHE A 242 -11.09 9.38 1.85
C PHE A 242 -11.18 10.79 1.26
N SER A 243 -11.47 11.74 2.15
CA SER A 243 -11.09 13.15 2.17
C SER A 243 -10.88 13.92 0.85
N SER A 244 -11.74 14.92 0.64
CA SER A 244 -11.63 16.06 -0.29
C SER A 244 -10.32 16.90 -0.28
N THR A 245 -9.28 16.46 0.42
CA THR A 245 -8.02 17.21 0.59
C THR A 245 -6.91 16.76 -0.37
N PHE A 246 -7.07 15.63 -1.08
CA PHE A 246 -6.04 15.12 -1.98
C PHE A 246 -6.29 15.56 -3.43
N LYS A 247 -5.34 16.35 -3.97
CA LYS A 247 -5.23 16.66 -5.42
C LYS A 247 -4.60 15.51 -6.23
N THR A 248 -4.41 14.35 -5.61
CA THR A 248 -3.64 13.23 -6.16
C THR A 248 -4.58 12.08 -6.51
N LEU A 249 -4.36 11.44 -7.67
CA LEU A 249 -5.11 10.25 -8.09
C LEU A 249 -4.95 9.14 -7.04
N PHE A 250 -6.05 8.68 -6.44
CA PHE A 250 -6.10 7.61 -5.45
C PHE A 250 -6.86 6.39 -6.01
N ILE A 251 -6.18 5.63 -6.86
CA ILE A 251 -6.74 4.47 -7.57
C ILE A 251 -7.30 3.38 -6.64
N GLN A 252 -6.84 3.35 -5.39
CA GLN A 252 -7.27 2.40 -4.36
C GLN A 252 -8.77 2.49 -4.07
N SER A 253 -9.39 3.66 -4.30
CA SER A 253 -10.84 3.82 -4.20
C SER A 253 -11.63 2.84 -5.08
N PHE A 254 -11.03 2.24 -6.11
CA PHE A 254 -11.68 1.32 -7.02
C PHE A 254 -11.13 -0.12 -6.98
N LEU A 255 -10.32 -0.51 -5.98
CA LEU A 255 -9.54 -1.77 -6.01
C LEU A 255 -9.99 -2.91 -5.06
N GLY A 256 -11.14 -2.87 -4.39
CA GLY A 256 -11.67 -4.10 -3.76
C GLY A 256 -11.79 -4.11 -2.26
N GLU A 257 -10.78 -3.62 -1.55
CA GLU A 257 -10.62 -3.98 -0.14
C GLU A 257 -11.40 -3.06 0.83
N ASP A 258 -11.74 -1.83 0.39
CA ASP A 258 -12.50 -0.82 1.15
C ASP A 258 -13.65 -0.21 0.32
N TYR A 259 -14.38 -1.02 -0.46
CA TYR A 259 -15.53 -0.57 -1.26
C TYR A 259 -16.72 -0.14 -0.37
N ASP A 260 -16.66 1.04 0.22
CA ASP A 260 -17.81 1.67 0.89
C ASP A 260 -18.18 3.03 0.26
N TYR A 261 -18.09 3.10 -1.08
CA TYR A 261 -18.70 4.20 -1.82
C TYR A 261 -20.06 3.75 -2.36
N HIS A 262 -21.05 4.64 -2.29
CA HIS A 262 -22.39 4.36 -2.79
C HIS A 262 -22.31 3.98 -4.30
N PRO A 263 -23.07 2.99 -4.81
CA PRO A 263 -23.05 2.62 -6.24
C PRO A 263 -23.30 3.75 -7.24
N TYR A 264 -23.84 4.88 -6.76
CA TYR A 264 -24.09 6.08 -7.55
C TYR A 264 -23.01 7.14 -7.41
N ALA A 265 -22.00 6.98 -6.54
CA ALA A 265 -20.88 7.91 -6.32
C ALA A 265 -20.03 8.14 -7.57
N PHE A 266 -20.02 7.17 -8.50
CA PHE A 266 -19.24 7.18 -9.71
C PHE A 266 -20.12 6.99 -10.95
N LEU A 267 -20.37 8.10 -11.66
CA LEU A 267 -21.26 8.18 -12.84
C LEU A 267 -20.61 8.92 -14.03
N PRO A 268 -19.43 8.49 -14.51
CA PRO A 268 -18.76 9.17 -15.62
C PRO A 268 -19.55 9.09 -16.94
N PHE A 269 -20.41 8.09 -17.08
CA PHE A 269 -21.21 7.80 -18.27
C PHE A 269 -22.72 7.87 -18.01
N SER A 270 -23.13 8.58 -16.95
CA SER A 270 -24.52 8.58 -16.45
C SER A 270 -24.95 7.26 -15.82
N GLY A 271 -26.23 7.13 -15.46
CA GLY A 271 -26.80 5.96 -14.80
C GLY A 271 -28.25 5.68 -15.22
N GLY A 272 -28.74 4.49 -14.88
CA GLY A 272 -30.08 4.00 -15.22
C GLY A 272 -30.25 3.64 -16.70
N HIS A 273 -31.50 3.64 -17.18
CA HIS A 273 -31.86 3.25 -18.55
C HIS A 273 -31.29 4.16 -19.66
N ARG A 274 -30.74 5.33 -19.32
CA ARG A 274 -30.10 6.27 -20.26
C ARG A 274 -28.61 6.46 -19.96
N ILE A 275 -27.92 5.37 -19.65
CA ILE A 275 -26.46 5.33 -19.58
C ILE A 275 -25.86 5.50 -21.00
N CYS A 276 -24.64 6.02 -21.11
CA CYS A 276 -23.94 6.14 -22.38
C CYS A 276 -23.85 4.77 -23.08
N THR A 277 -24.38 4.68 -24.30
CA THR A 277 -24.33 3.45 -25.12
C THR A 277 -22.90 3.12 -25.57
N GLY A 278 -22.03 4.13 -25.67
CA GLY A 278 -20.61 3.95 -26.02
C GLY A 278 -19.70 3.63 -24.83
N ARG A 279 -20.25 3.38 -23.63
CA ARG A 279 -19.46 3.14 -22.41
C ARG A 279 -18.43 2.03 -22.59
N GLU A 280 -18.85 0.85 -23.07
CA GLU A 280 -17.96 -0.31 -23.21
C GLU A 280 -16.86 -0.03 -24.22
N LEU A 281 -17.21 0.55 -25.37
CA LEU A 281 -16.25 0.94 -26.40
C LEU A 281 -15.24 1.98 -25.88
N ALA A 282 -15.69 2.92 -25.04
CA ALA A 282 -14.82 3.94 -24.44
C ALA A 282 -13.86 3.40 -23.38
N PHE A 283 -14.16 2.27 -22.74
CA PHE A 283 -13.23 1.59 -21.83
C PHE A 283 -12.25 0.66 -22.56
N LEU A 284 -12.58 0.26 -23.80
CA LEU A 284 -11.75 -0.64 -24.62
C LEU A 284 -10.69 0.09 -25.45
N ASN A 285 -10.86 1.39 -25.73
CA ASN A 285 -9.95 2.21 -26.53
C ASN A 285 -9.18 3.21 -25.66
#